data_AF-M0K2V5-F1
#
_entry.id   AF-M0K2V5-F1
#
_cell.length_a   1.000
_cell.length_b   1.000
_cell.length_c   1.000
_cell.angle_alpha   90.00
_cell.angle_beta   90.00
_cell.angle_gamma   90.00
#
_symmetry.space_group_name_H-M   'P 1'
#
loop_
_entity.id
_entity.type
_entity.pdbx_description
1 polymer ?
#
loop_
_entity_poly.entity_id
_entity_poly.type
_entity_poly.pdbx_seq_one_letter_code
_entity_poly.pdbx_strand_id
1 'polypeptide(L)' 'MTGGHSIDRDRLRAGVVECPLCERQIPEPMRHAVVYGAVDTVTADNADAVECPVCDGVTFVAD' A
#
# COMPACT_ATOMS: atom_id res chain seq x y z
N MET A 1 -18.80 5.95 -9.76
CA MET A 1 -18.06 4.98 -8.93
C MET A 1 -16.77 5.67 -8.56
N THR A 2 -16.70 6.21 -7.35
CA THR A 2 -15.53 6.93 -6.81
C THR A 2 -14.36 5.95 -6.83
N GLY A 3 -13.48 6.07 -7.84
CA GLY A 3 -12.24 5.30 -7.91
C GLY A 3 -11.41 5.69 -6.71
N GLY A 4 -11.50 4.91 -5.64
CA GLY A 4 -10.86 5.20 -4.37
C GLY A 4 -9.35 5.27 -4.58
N HIS A 5 -8.71 6.24 -3.93
CA HIS A 5 -7.27 6.29 -3.78
C HIS A 5 -6.84 5.17 -2.82
N SER A 6 -7.04 3.91 -3.22
CA SER A 6 -6.73 2.71 -2.45
C SER A 6 -5.94 1.72 -3.30
N ILE A 7 -5.08 0.96 -2.65
CA ILE A 7 -4.25 -0.09 -3.26
C ILE A 7 -4.98 -1.42 -3.11
N ASP A 8 -5.14 -2.12 -4.21
CA ASP A 8 -5.66 -3.49 -4.23
C ASP A 8 -4.67 -4.45 -3.56
N ARG A 9 -5.14 -5.30 -2.64
CA ARG A 9 -4.31 -6.24 -1.89
C ARG A 9 -3.61 -7.26 -2.78
N ASP A 10 -4.23 -7.71 -3.87
CA ASP A 10 -3.58 -8.64 -4.80
C ASP A 10 -2.43 -7.97 -5.56
N ARG A 11 -2.54 -6.66 -5.85
CA ARG A 11 -1.39 -5.89 -6.37
C ARG A 11 -0.27 -5.77 -5.36
N LEU A 12 -0.60 -5.55 -4.08
CA LEU A 12 0.38 -5.52 -3.01
C LEU A 12 1.13 -6.87 -2.88
N ARG A 13 0.39 -7.99 -2.92
CA ARG A 13 0.96 -9.35 -2.93
C ARG A 13 1.87 -9.60 -4.14
N ALA A 14 1.53 -9.05 -5.31
CA ALA A 14 2.35 -9.13 -6.51
C ALA A 14 3.66 -8.33 -6.41
N GLY A 15 3.81 -7.47 -5.38
CA GLY A 15 5.06 -6.74 -5.11
C GLY A 15 5.29 -5.52 -6.01
N VAL A 16 4.30 -5.14 -6.82
CA VAL A 16 4.37 -3.95 -7.69
C VAL A 16 3.07 -3.17 -7.57
N VAL A 17 3.17 -1.96 -7.03
CA VAL A 17 2.04 -1.08 -6.80
C VAL A 17 2.31 0.30 -7.39
N GLU A 18 1.34 0.85 -8.08
CA GLU A 18 1.32 2.26 -8.47
C GLU A 18 0.63 3.07 -7.37
N CYS A 19 1.25 4.18 -6.96
CA CYS A 19 0.67 5.10 -5.99
C CYS A 19 -0.51 5.85 -6.62
N PRO A 20 -1.73 5.77 -6.08
CA PRO A 20 -2.89 6.46 -6.65
C PRO A 20 -2.90 7.97 -6.38
N LEU A 21 -1.89 8.51 -5.69
CA LEU A 21 -1.77 9.94 -5.38
C LEU A 21 -0.81 10.66 -6.33
N CYS A 22 0.30 10.02 -6.70
CA CYS A 22 1.32 10.61 -7.58
C CYS A 22 1.56 9.82 -8.86
N GLU A 23 0.82 8.73 -9.07
CA GLU A 23 0.85 7.87 -10.27
C GLU A 23 2.24 7.26 -10.53
N ARG A 24 3.10 7.22 -9.50
CA ARG A 24 4.44 6.62 -9.58
C ARG A 24 4.44 5.21 -9.01
N GLN A 25 5.31 4.38 -9.57
CA GLN A 25 5.55 3.04 -9.08
C GLN A 25 6.25 3.08 -7.72
N ILE A 26 5.75 2.30 -6.77
CA ILE A 26 6.36 2.05 -5.46
C ILE A 26 7.16 0.74 -5.58
N PRO A 27 8.50 0.79 -5.66
CA PRO A 27 9.32 -0.41 -5.64
C PRO A 27 9.26 -1.04 -4.24
N GLU A 28 9.19 -2.38 -4.19
CA GLU A 28 9.16 -3.14 -2.93
C GLU A 28 8.13 -2.59 -1.91
N PRO A 29 6.83 -2.50 -2.27
CA PRO A 29 5.82 -1.80 -1.48
C PRO A 29 5.68 -2.32 -0.05
N MET A 30 6.04 -3.58 0.19
CA MET A 30 6.09 -4.18 1.53
C MET A 30 7.08 -3.52 2.49
N ARG A 31 8.12 -2.84 2.00
CA ARG A 31 9.03 -2.04 2.84
C ARG A 31 8.37 -0.78 3.39
N HIS A 32 7.25 -0.39 2.80
CA HIS A 32 6.48 0.81 3.14
C HIS A 32 5.06 0.48 3.59
N ALA A 33 4.78 -0.80 3.87
CA ALA A 33 3.49 -1.24 4.37
C ALA A 33 3.33 -0.86 5.85
N VAL A 34 2.14 -0.41 6.20
CA VAL A 34 1.76 0.06 7.54
C VAL A 34 0.60 -0.78 8.05
N VAL A 35 0.66 -1.14 9.32
CA VAL A 35 -0.42 -1.82 10.05
C VAL A 35 -0.79 -0.95 11.26
N TYR A 36 -2.07 -0.64 11.39
CA TYR A 36 -2.65 0.06 12.53
C TYR A 36 -3.06 -0.96 13.60
N GLY A 37 -2.06 -1.58 14.23
CA GLY A 37 -2.27 -2.59 15.26
C GLY A 37 -0.95 -3.16 15.76
N ALA A 38 -1.01 -3.86 16.89
CA ALA A 38 0.15 -4.61 17.39
C ALA A 38 0.27 -5.91 16.60
N VAL A 39 1.30 -5.99 15.74
CA VAL A 39 1.66 -7.20 15.01
C VAL A 39 3.16 -7.45 15.13
N ASP A 40 3.55 -8.72 15.17
CA ASP A 40 4.97 -9.10 15.20
C ASP A 40 5.65 -8.93 13.84
N THR A 41 4.87 -9.01 12.74
CA THR A 41 5.39 -8.90 11.37
C THR A 41 4.33 -8.36 10.43
N VAL A 42 4.73 -7.44 9.54
CA VAL A 42 3.87 -6.88 8.50
C VAL A 42 3.94 -7.76 7.25
N THR A 43 2.78 -8.13 6.73
CA THR A 43 2.59 -8.94 5.52
C THR A 43 1.57 -8.27 4.61
N ALA A 44 1.49 -8.67 3.34
CA ALA A 44 0.50 -8.12 2.42
C ALA A 44 -0.95 -8.41 2.90
N ASP A 45 -1.15 -9.44 3.70
CA ASP A 45 -2.47 -9.85 4.21
C ASP A 45 -2.94 -9.01 5.40
N ASN A 46 -2.02 -8.43 6.17
CA ASN A 46 -2.35 -7.60 7.33
C ASN A 46 -2.06 -6.10 7.13
N ALA A 47 -1.43 -5.72 6.01
CA ALA A 47 -1.20 -4.33 5.67
C ALA A 47 -2.52 -3.56 5.54
N ASP A 48 -2.62 -2.46 6.29
CA ASP A 48 -3.76 -1.54 6.27
C ASP A 48 -3.52 -0.40 5.28
N ALA A 49 -2.26 0.00 5.09
CA ALA A 49 -1.88 1.08 4.20
C ALA A 49 -0.47 0.88 3.64
N VAL A 50 -0.13 1.64 2.61
CA VAL A 50 1.22 1.79 2.07
C VAL A 50 1.57 3.27 2.01
N GLU A 51 2.74 3.62 2.53
CA GLU A 51 3.32 4.96 2.41
C GLU A 51 4.15 5.07 1.13
N CYS A 52 3.90 6.09 0.31
CA CYS A 52 4.67 6.27 -0.91
C CYS A 52 6.01 6.96 -0.60
N PRO A 53 7.17 6.35 -0.91
CA PRO A 53 8.48 6.96 -0.64
C PRO A 53 8.83 8.14 -1.55
N VAL A 54 7.91 8.54 -2.45
CA VAL A 54 8.14 9.60 -3.43
C VAL A 54 7.35 10.86 -3.13
N CYS A 55 6.10 10.72 -2.69
CA CYS A 55 5.24 11.86 -2.33
C CYS A 55 4.84 11.89 -0.86
N ASP A 56 5.36 10.96 -0.05
CA ASP A 56 5.05 10.77 1.37
C ASP A 56 3.55 10.57 1.65
N GLY A 57 2.79 10.24 0.60
CA GLY A 57 1.36 10.03 0.68
C GLY A 57 1.02 8.64 1.18
N VAL A 58 0.09 8.56 2.12
CA VAL A 58 -0.41 7.29 2.67
C VAL A 58 -1.67 6.88 1.93
N THR A 59 -1.70 5.62 1.48
CA THR A 59 -2.81 5.05 0.70
C THR A 59 -3.28 3.76 1.36
N PHE A 60 -4.59 3.63 1.60
CA PHE A 60 -5.16 2.45 2.25
C PHE A 60 -5.20 1.24 1.33
N VAL A 61 -4.99 0.05 1.90
CA VAL A 61 -5.13 -1.22 1.21
C VAL A 61 -6.59 -1.68 1.27
N ALA A 62 -7.13 -2.15 0.16
CA ALA A 62 -8.50 -2.65 0.02
C ALA A 62 -8.50 -4.04 -0.64
N ASP A 63 -9.55 -4.82 -0.37
CA ASP A 63 -9.88 -6.09 -1.05
C ASP A 63 -10.87 -5.87 -2.21
#